data_AF-A0A7S2CB35-F1
#
_entry.id   AF-A0A7S2CB35-F1
#
_cell.length_a   1.000
_cell.length_b   1.000
_cell.length_c   1.000
_cell.angle_alpha   90.00
_cell.angle_beta   90.00
_cell.angle_gamma   90.00
#
_symmetry.space_group_name_H-M   'P 1'
#
loop_
_entity.id
_entity.type
_entity.pdbx_description
1 polymer ?
#
loop_
_entity_poly.entity_id
_entity_poly.type
_entity_poly.pdbx_seq_one_letter_code
_entity_poly.pdbx_strand_id
1 'polypeptide(L)'
;PFFNPGLETFIIAGCPSVGDIALAWIVEGCSHSLVLLSIKGTACTSSSLQSVADRFRYSSLRKNQNFMGMYPLRRWRDRLKINEFAKVYNAATLFQAAHRARIGRRIAQEIKDEHRRQCLVIRI
;
A
#
# COMPACT_ATOMS: atom_id res chain seq x y z
N PRO A 1 -1.50 -17.80 1.97
CA PRO A 1 -1.65 -17.20 3.32
C PRO A 1 -0.42 -16.35 3.64
N PHE A 2 -0.54 -15.03 3.49
CA PHE A 2 0.52 -14.11 3.90
C PHE A 2 0.53 -14.09 5.43
N PHE A 3 1.51 -14.76 6.02
CA PHE A 3 1.78 -14.68 7.46
C PHE A 3 2.15 -13.22 7.75
N ASN A 4 1.21 -12.47 8.33
CA ASN A 4 1.47 -11.13 8.83
C ASN A 4 1.66 -11.28 10.34
N PRO A 5 2.90 -11.32 10.85
CA PRO A 5 3.14 -11.49 12.28
C PRO A 5 2.64 -10.32 13.13
N GLY A 6 2.15 -9.23 12.52
CA GLY A 6 1.75 -8.02 13.23
C GLY A 6 2.93 -7.34 13.93
N LEU A 7 4.16 -7.69 13.54
CA LEU A 7 5.37 -7.19 14.15
C LEU A 7 5.60 -5.74 13.68
N GLU A 8 5.31 -4.78 14.56
CA GLU A 8 5.49 -3.34 14.29
C GLU A 8 6.90 -2.85 14.62
N THR A 9 7.54 -3.47 15.62
CA THR A 9 8.82 -3.03 16.18
C THR A 9 9.76 -4.20 16.33
N PHE A 10 10.97 -4.08 15.80
CA PHE A 10 12.02 -5.08 15.93
C PHE A 10 13.37 -4.41 16.21
N ILE A 11 13.99 -4.78 17.33
CA ILE A 11 15.24 -4.18 17.81
C ILE A 11 16.25 -5.30 17.97
N ILE A 12 17.31 -5.24 17.17
CA ILE A 12 18.44 -6.19 17.18
C ILE A 12 19.76 -5.42 17.33
N ALA A 13 19.70 -4.31 18.04
CA ALA A 13 20.87 -3.49 18.29
C ALA A 13 21.88 -4.22 19.18
N GLY A 14 23.17 -4.09 18.88
CA GLY A 14 24.25 -4.72 19.61
C GLY A 14 24.47 -6.20 19.27
N CYS A 15 23.91 -6.70 18.17
CA CYS A 15 24.11 -8.07 17.70
C CYS A 15 25.14 -8.12 16.55
N PRO A 16 26.46 -8.18 16.83
CA PRO A 16 27.51 -8.03 15.81
C PRO A 16 27.51 -9.14 14.77
N SER A 17 27.06 -10.35 15.11
CA SER A 17 26.97 -11.48 14.18
C SER A 17 25.83 -11.37 13.16
N VAL A 18 24.96 -10.36 13.30
CA VAL A 18 23.83 -10.16 12.39
C VAL A 18 24.27 -9.32 11.19
N GLY A 19 24.45 -9.97 10.05
CA GLY A 19 24.89 -9.34 8.80
C GLY A 19 23.75 -9.03 7.83
N ASP A 20 24.13 -8.54 6.64
CA ASP A 20 23.20 -8.09 5.59
C ASP A 20 22.19 -9.17 5.14
N ILE A 21 22.56 -10.45 5.22
CA ILE A 21 21.67 -11.58 4.89
C ILE A 21 20.46 -11.60 5.84
N ALA A 22 20.68 -11.39 7.14
CA ALA A 22 19.59 -11.35 8.11
C ALA A 22 18.68 -10.15 7.87
N LEU A 23 19.23 -8.99 7.49
CA LEU A 23 18.46 -7.83 7.09
C LEU A 23 17.56 -8.14 5.89
N ALA A 24 18.06 -8.85 4.88
CA ALA A 24 17.27 -9.28 3.73
C ALA A 24 16.08 -10.15 4.14
N TRP A 25 16.29 -11.15 5.00
CA TRP A 25 15.22 -12.01 5.51
C TRP A 25 14.18 -11.26 6.34
N ILE A 26 14.61 -10.32 7.18
CA ILE A 26 13.68 -9.46 7.96
C ILE A 26 12.79 -8.66 7.02
N VAL A 27 13.38 -8.07 5.98
CA VAL A 27 12.66 -7.26 4.99
C VAL A 27 11.70 -8.13 4.18
N GLU A 28 12.11 -9.33 3.78
CA GLU A 28 11.25 -10.25 3.04
C GLU A 28 10.06 -10.74 3.88
N GLY A 29 10.29 -11.10 5.14
CA GLY A 29 9.24 -11.65 6.01
C GLY A 29 8.32 -10.61 6.66
N CYS A 30 8.83 -9.40 6.98
CA CYS A 30 8.15 -8.48 7.89
C CYS A 30 7.94 -7.05 7.37
N SER A 31 8.39 -6.70 6.15
CA SER A 31 8.36 -5.31 5.65
C SER A 31 6.96 -4.67 5.59
N HIS A 32 5.89 -5.45 5.51
CA HIS A 32 4.52 -4.94 5.43
C HIS A 32 3.97 -4.39 6.75
N SER A 33 4.41 -4.93 7.89
CA SER A 33 3.96 -4.51 9.22
C SER A 33 5.03 -3.78 10.02
N LEU A 34 6.31 -4.02 9.72
CA LEU A 34 7.42 -3.49 10.49
C LEU A 34 7.60 -2.00 10.22
N VAL A 35 7.55 -1.20 11.28
CA VAL A 35 7.65 0.26 11.22
C VAL A 35 8.89 0.77 11.94
N LEU A 36 9.35 0.08 12.98
CA LEU A 36 10.59 0.38 13.68
C LEU A 36 11.55 -0.79 13.56
N LEU A 37 12.71 -0.55 12.97
CA LEU A 37 13.82 -1.50 12.89
C LEU A 37 15.07 -0.81 13.41
N SER A 38 15.70 -1.37 14.46
CA SER A 38 17.00 -0.89 14.94
C SER A 38 18.05 -1.96 14.74
N ILE A 39 19.10 -1.62 13.99
CA ILE A 39 20.25 -2.48 13.66
C ILE A 39 21.59 -1.85 14.08
N LYS A 40 21.57 -0.91 15.02
CA LYS A 40 22.80 -0.28 15.48
C LYS A 40 23.72 -1.32 16.14
N GLY A 41 25.00 -1.38 15.74
CA GLY A 41 25.95 -2.33 16.33
C GLY A 41 25.81 -3.76 15.81
N THR A 42 25.13 -3.96 14.68
CA THR A 42 25.18 -5.19 13.90
C THR A 42 26.25 -5.08 12.80
N ALA A 43 26.56 -6.18 12.12
CA ALA A 43 27.41 -6.19 10.93
C ALA A 43 26.66 -5.76 9.65
N CYS A 44 25.44 -5.24 9.77
CA CYS A 44 24.66 -4.76 8.64
C CYS A 44 25.26 -3.44 8.11
N THR A 45 25.48 -3.37 6.81
CA THR A 45 26.04 -2.19 6.13
C THR A 45 24.99 -1.09 5.99
N SER A 46 25.42 0.18 5.94
CA SER A 46 24.46 1.27 5.67
C SER A 46 23.92 1.24 4.25
N SER A 47 24.68 0.67 3.30
CA SER A 47 24.26 0.45 1.91
C SER A 47 23.14 -0.58 1.80
N SER A 48 23.23 -1.70 2.53
CA SER A 48 22.16 -2.70 2.54
C SER A 48 20.89 -2.14 3.19
N LEU A 49 21.03 -1.35 4.25
CA LEU A 49 19.90 -0.66 4.86
C LEU A 49 19.26 0.37 3.91
N GLN A 50 20.06 1.10 3.13
CA GLN A 50 19.57 2.05 2.14
C GLN A 50 18.84 1.36 0.99
N SER A 51 19.32 0.18 0.55
CA SER A 51 18.72 -0.55 -0.57
C SER A 51 17.36 -1.15 -0.25
N VAL A 52 17.06 -1.39 1.04
CA VAL A 52 15.77 -1.93 1.50
C VAL A 52 14.84 -0.87 2.09
N ALA A 53 15.25 0.40 2.11
CA ALA A 53 14.51 1.47 2.78
C ALA A 53 13.12 1.72 2.15
N ASP A 54 13.00 1.53 0.85
CA ASP A 54 11.77 1.68 0.06
C ASP A 54 10.65 0.70 0.47
N ARG A 55 11.03 -0.48 1.00
CA ARG A 55 10.09 -1.49 1.48
C ARG A 55 9.30 -1.02 2.71
N PHE A 56 9.84 -0.09 3.49
CA PHE A 56 9.21 0.40 4.71
C PHE A 56 8.37 1.65 4.44
N ARG A 57 7.16 1.45 3.91
CA ARG A 57 6.27 2.55 3.48
C ARG A 57 5.96 3.61 4.56
N TYR A 58 5.96 3.21 5.83
CA TYR A 58 5.56 4.06 6.95
C TYR A 58 6.72 4.51 7.84
N SER A 59 7.94 4.32 7.35
CA SER A 59 9.16 4.60 8.10
C SER A 59 10.13 5.41 7.26
N SER A 60 11.01 6.12 7.95
CA SER A 60 12.13 6.83 7.35
C SER A 60 13.43 6.22 7.86
N LEU A 61 14.40 6.07 6.96
CA LEU A 61 15.77 5.74 7.35
C LEU A 61 16.30 6.80 8.32
N ARG A 62 16.90 6.36 9.43
CA ARG A 62 17.61 7.23 10.38
C ARG A 62 18.97 6.66 10.72
N LYS A 63 19.99 7.53 10.78
CA LYS A 63 21.36 7.19 11.15
C LYS A 63 21.93 8.30 12.03
N ASN A 64 22.02 8.01 13.32
CA ASN A 64 22.56 8.89 14.35
C ASN A 64 23.61 8.13 15.18
N GLN A 65 24.24 8.80 16.15
CA GLN A 65 25.17 8.15 17.08
C GLN A 65 24.53 6.94 17.78
N ASN A 66 23.28 7.09 18.23
CA ASN A 66 22.58 6.09 19.05
C ASN A 66 21.65 5.15 18.27
N PHE A 67 21.41 5.41 16.98
CA PHE A 67 20.42 4.67 16.20
C PHE A 67 20.86 4.49 14.76
N MET A 68 20.61 3.31 14.20
CA MET A 68 20.77 3.02 12.78
C MET A 68 19.66 2.06 12.39
N GLY A 69 18.82 2.44 11.43
CA GLY A 69 17.69 1.62 11.02
C GLY A 69 16.50 2.42 10.48
N MET A 70 15.33 1.81 10.52
CA MET A 70 14.06 2.41 10.09
C MET A 70 13.31 2.95 11.29
N TYR A 71 12.88 4.21 11.21
CA TYR A 71 12.17 4.89 12.28
C TYR A 71 10.77 5.30 11.82
N PRO A 72 9.72 5.13 12.65
CA PRO A 72 8.36 5.43 12.27
C PRO A 72 8.15 6.91 11.88
N LEU A 73 7.37 7.12 10.82
CA LEU A 73 6.91 8.46 10.46
C LEU A 73 5.91 8.99 11.49
N ARG A 74 5.81 10.31 11.58
CA ARG A 74 4.80 10.96 12.41
C ARG A 74 3.39 10.55 11.93
N ARG A 75 2.54 10.15 12.89
CA ARG A 75 1.16 9.70 12.66
C ARG A 75 1.06 8.54 11.65
N TRP A 76 2.03 7.63 11.66
CA TRP A 76 2.06 6.51 10.73
C TRP A 76 0.80 5.63 10.81
N ARG A 77 0.23 5.43 12.00
CA ARG A 77 -1.03 4.68 12.20
C ARG A 77 -2.22 5.32 11.48
N ASP A 78 -2.30 6.65 11.49
CA ASP A 78 -3.35 7.36 10.77
C ASP A 78 -3.16 7.19 9.26
N ARG A 79 -1.91 7.26 8.78
CA ARG A 79 -1.59 7.02 7.37
C ARG A 79 -1.94 5.59 6.93
N LEU A 80 -1.71 4.60 7.80
CA LEU A 80 -2.13 3.21 7.58
C LEU A 80 -3.64 3.14 7.39
N LYS A 81 -4.41 3.67 8.35
CA LYS A 81 -5.89 3.70 8.29
C LYS A 81 -6.41 4.43 7.05
N ILE A 82 -5.82 5.57 6.70
CA ILE A 82 -6.18 6.33 5.51
C ILE A 82 -5.93 5.49 4.25
N ASN A 83 -4.80 4.80 4.15
CA ASN A 83 -4.49 3.95 3.00
C ASN A 83 -5.43 2.74 2.91
N GLU A 84 -5.79 2.13 4.03
CA GLU A 84 -6.78 1.04 4.07
C GLU A 84 -8.15 1.53 3.62
N PHE A 85 -8.60 2.67 4.14
CA PHE A 85 -9.84 3.29 3.72
C PHE A 85 -9.84 3.64 2.24
N ALA A 86 -8.74 4.19 1.72
CA ALA A 86 -8.59 4.55 0.31
C ALA A 86 -8.75 3.33 -0.61
N LYS A 87 -8.28 2.13 -0.22
CA LYS A 87 -8.50 0.90 -1.00
C LYS A 87 -9.98 0.60 -1.15
N VAL A 88 -10.74 0.66 -0.05
CA VAL A 88 -12.19 0.40 -0.06
C VAL A 88 -12.92 1.47 -0.85
N TYR A 89 -12.57 2.75 -0.63
CA TYR A 89 -13.16 3.88 -1.32
C TYR A 89 -12.96 3.82 -2.84
N ASN A 90 -11.75 3.47 -3.30
CA ASN A 90 -11.46 3.31 -4.72
C ASN A 90 -12.27 2.16 -5.34
N ALA A 91 -12.38 1.04 -4.64
CA ALA A 91 -13.20 -0.09 -5.10
C ALA A 91 -14.68 0.32 -5.22
N ALA A 92 -15.24 0.99 -4.21
CA ALA A 92 -16.60 1.49 -4.24
C ALA A 92 -16.82 2.48 -5.40
N THR A 93 -15.87 3.38 -5.64
CA THR A 93 -15.91 4.34 -6.75
C THR A 93 -15.97 3.62 -8.10
N LEU A 94 -15.17 2.57 -8.30
CA LEU A 94 -15.20 1.75 -9.52
C LEU A 94 -16.56 1.06 -9.71
N PHE A 95 -17.12 0.47 -8.65
CA PHE A 95 -18.43 -0.16 -8.71
C PHE A 95 -19.53 0.85 -9.06
N GLN A 96 -19.52 2.03 -8.44
CA GLN A 96 -20.48 3.09 -8.72
C GLN A 96 -20.36 3.58 -10.17
N ALA A 97 -19.15 3.76 -10.68
CA ALA A 97 -18.91 4.15 -12.07
C ALA A 97 -19.45 3.10 -13.05
N ALA A 98 -19.17 1.81 -12.80
CA ALA A 98 -19.68 0.71 -13.62
C ALA A 98 -21.22 0.65 -13.61
N HIS A 99 -21.84 0.84 -12.44
CA HIS A 99 -23.29 0.87 -12.28
C HIS A 99 -23.92 2.04 -13.06
N ARG A 100 -23.39 3.26 -12.89
CA ARG A 100 -23.86 4.45 -13.62
C ARG A 100 -23.70 4.27 -15.14
N ALA A 101 -22.58 3.71 -15.60
CA ALA A 101 -22.36 3.43 -17.01
C ALA A 101 -23.37 2.40 -17.57
N ARG A 102 -23.72 1.37 -16.78
CA ARG A 102 -24.75 0.39 -17.16
C ARG A 102 -26.12 1.04 -17.30
N ILE A 103 -26.54 1.87 -16.35
CA ILE A 103 -27.81 2.61 -16.42
C ILE A 103 -27.81 3.54 -17.62
N GLY A 104 -26.75 4.32 -17.82
CA GLY A 104 -26.65 5.25 -18.95
C GLY A 104 -26.78 4.55 -20.30
N ARG A 105 -26.18 3.36 -20.48
CA ARG A 105 -26.34 2.56 -21.70
C ARG A 105 -27.77 2.07 -21.91
N ARG A 106 -28.47 1.67 -20.83
CA ARG A 106 -29.87 1.23 -20.93
C ARG A 106 -30.77 2.39 -21.38
N ILE A 107 -30.67 3.55 -20.71
CA ILE A 107 -31.46 4.74 -21.06
C ILE A 107 -31.15 5.20 -22.49
N ALA A 108 -29.87 5.23 -22.89
CA ALA A 108 -29.49 5.60 -24.25
C ALA A 108 -30.06 4.63 -25.30
N GLN A 109 -30.20 3.35 -24.97
CA GLN A 109 -30.83 2.37 -25.85
C GLN A 109 -32.34 2.61 -25.96
N GLU A 110 -33.03 2.84 -24.84
CA GLU A 110 -34.46 3.16 -24.81
C GLU A 110 -34.79 4.40 -25.65
N ILE A 111 -34.00 5.48 -25.51
CA ILE A 111 -34.15 6.70 -26.31
C ILE A 111 -33.96 6.42 -27.81
N LYS A 112 -32.96 5.60 -28.18
CA LYS A 112 -32.71 5.23 -29.58
C LYS A 112 -33.88 4.42 -30.16
N ASP A 113 -34.44 3.51 -29.38
CA ASP A 113 -35.55 2.67 -29.80
C ASP A 113 -36.84 3.49 -29.96
N GLU A 114 -37.08 4.46 -29.07
CA GLU A 114 -38.20 5.40 -29.18
C GLU A 114 -38.08 6.32 -30.39
N HIS A 115 -36.89 6.89 -30.63
CA HIS A 115 -36.63 7.70 -31.81
C HIS A 115 -36.86 6.89 -33.11
N ARG A 116 -36.40 5.63 -33.15
CA ARG A 116 -36.63 4.73 -34.28
C ARG A 116 -38.13 4.51 -34.54
N ARG A 117 -38.94 4.33 -33.49
CA ARG A 117 -40.39 4.17 -33.61
C ARG A 117 -41.05 5.42 -34.20
N GLN A 118 -40.68 6.61 -33.72
CA GLN A 118 -41.22 7.88 -34.23
C GLN A 118 -40.89 8.10 -35.70
N CYS A 119 -39.65 7.82 -36.13
CA CYS A 119 -39.25 7.95 -37.53
C CYS A 119 -39.99 6.98 -38.48
N LEU A 120 -40.42 5.81 -37.98
CA LEU A 120 -41.21 4.86 -38.77
C LEU A 120 -42.65 5.34 -38.99
N VAL A 121 -43.24 6.06 -38.03
CA VAL A 121 -44.61 6.61 -38.14
C VAL A 121 -44.69 7.74 -39.18
N ILE A 122 -43.62 8.53 -39.35
CA ILE A 122 -43.59 9.66 -40.31
C ILE A 122 -43.38 9.17 -41.76
N ARG A 123 -43.00 7.91 -41.96
CA ARG A 123 -42.64 7.33 -43.28
C ARG A 123 -43.78 6.58 -43.99
N ILE A 124 -45.00 6.64 -43.48
CA ILE A 124 -46.24 6.09 -44.08
C ILE A 124 -47.10 7.24 -44.57
#